data_AF-A0A0B7FVJ6-F1
#
_entry.id   AF-A0A0B7FVJ6-F1
#
_cell.length_a   1.000
_cell.length_b   1.000
_cell.length_c   1.000
_cell.angle_alpha   90.00
_cell.angle_beta   90.00
_cell.angle_gamma   90.00
#
_symmetry.space_group_name_H-M   'P 1'
#
loop_
_entity.id
_entity.type
_entity.pdbx_description
1 polymer ?
#
loop_
_entity_poly.entity_id
_entity_poly.type
_entity_poly.pdbx_seq_one_letter_code
_entity_poly.pdbx_strand_id
1 'polypeptide(L)'
;MLRLLPRAPSTAYNPVIRTLALHRTMTHDAYLVPIDPAAPASATLPSIASLWQGSKPKDKAGETRLFYNVDNEGRLAAAISLGTGSKSKTPEALKRAVGTGVKKLRDAGATSVIVDGSADLHAAAVGAHLALFKYNHLKTAQKDAVPSVAVSPPTDATSSGELGWDTGVIYAYSQNLSRELMETPANLLTPTLFTERIKKEFEGVDKVEIKVRDKAWAEEKGMRTFLSVAKGSAEPCKFLEIHYKGASEPNAQPLVFVGKGITFDSGGISLKPGANMKLMRGDMGGAAAVSSATLAIAKLKLPINVTTLVALTENMPGPAANKPGDVIYAINGKTIEVDNTDAEGRLILADTLWYGSSEFNPHTVIDCATLTGAMDVALGTIYTGVFSTSDTLWNELHAAGLAEHDRFWRMPLDEAYGPQIYSSNADLCNTGGRSAGSCTAALFLKSFVKGIASDDDEGDAAVRWAHVDIAGTMDTPRGDAYQEKGMTGRPVRAFVEFARRLSGGK
;
A
#
# COMPACT_ATOMS: atom_id res chain seq x y z
N MET A 1 30.69 5.91 -20.24
CA MET A 1 29.66 6.72 -20.94
C MET A 1 28.39 5.88 -21.14
N LEU A 2 27.63 5.61 -20.08
CA LEU A 2 26.24 5.18 -20.24
C LEU A 2 25.40 6.45 -20.26
N ARG A 3 24.55 6.60 -21.29
CA ARG A 3 23.59 7.70 -21.37
C ARG A 3 22.77 7.71 -20.08
N LEU A 4 22.96 8.75 -19.26
CA LEU A 4 21.99 9.19 -18.27
C LEU A 4 20.64 9.28 -19.01
N LEU A 5 19.75 8.34 -18.73
CA LEU A 5 18.40 8.36 -19.27
C LEU A 5 17.73 9.67 -18.86
N PRO A 6 16.80 10.18 -19.69
CA PRO A 6 16.23 11.50 -19.51
C PRO A 6 15.60 11.59 -18.12
N ARG A 7 15.79 12.73 -17.45
CA ARG A 7 15.00 13.13 -16.28
C ARG A 7 13.56 12.67 -16.52
N ALA A 8 13.03 11.84 -15.63
CA ALA A 8 11.59 11.59 -15.58
C ALA A 8 10.90 12.95 -15.72
N PRO A 9 9.92 13.10 -16.63
CA PRO A 9 9.34 14.40 -16.93
C PRO A 9 8.97 15.08 -15.62
N SER A 10 9.41 16.33 -15.47
CA SER A 10 9.28 17.16 -14.27
C SER A 10 7.81 17.46 -13.88
N THR A 11 6.85 16.77 -14.47
CA THR A 11 5.41 16.94 -14.33
C THR A 11 4.79 16.02 -13.27
N ALA A 12 5.56 15.13 -12.64
CA ALA A 12 5.10 14.31 -11.50
C ALA A 12 5.37 14.95 -10.12
N TYR A 13 5.61 16.26 -10.06
CA TYR A 13 5.83 16.97 -8.79
C TYR A 13 4.49 17.47 -8.24
N ASN A 14 3.93 16.71 -7.30
CA ASN A 14 2.78 17.03 -6.45
C ASN A 14 1.45 17.32 -7.19
N PRO A 15 0.80 16.30 -7.76
CA PRO A 15 -0.51 16.47 -8.40
C PRO A 15 -1.59 16.83 -7.39
N VAL A 16 -1.51 16.43 -6.11
CA VAL A 16 -2.61 16.68 -5.16
C VAL A 16 -2.90 18.18 -5.00
N ILE A 17 -1.88 19.04 -4.90
CA ILE A 17 -2.11 20.49 -4.72
C ILE A 17 -2.40 21.19 -6.07
N ARG A 18 -1.75 20.79 -7.16
CA ARG A 18 -1.99 21.40 -8.49
C ARG A 18 -3.35 21.00 -9.08
N THR A 19 -3.80 19.78 -8.85
CA THR A 19 -5.11 19.27 -9.29
C THR A 19 -6.23 20.02 -8.56
N LEU A 20 -6.13 20.26 -7.26
CA LEU A 20 -7.20 20.94 -6.50
C LEU A 20 -7.46 22.39 -6.94
N ALA A 21 -6.45 23.13 -7.41
CA ALA A 21 -6.60 24.53 -7.82
C ALA A 21 -7.00 24.72 -9.29
N LEU A 22 -6.60 23.82 -10.20
CA LEU A 22 -6.81 23.98 -11.65
C LEU A 22 -8.14 23.42 -12.18
N HIS A 23 -8.80 22.48 -11.48
CA HIS A 23 -9.96 21.76 -12.01
C HIS A 23 -11.28 22.54 -11.97
N ARG A 24 -11.35 23.68 -11.26
CA ARG A 24 -12.59 24.48 -11.13
C ARG A 24 -12.85 25.46 -12.28
N THR A 25 -11.97 25.53 -13.28
CA THR A 25 -12.09 26.47 -14.42
C THR A 25 -12.07 25.80 -15.80
N MET A 26 -12.00 24.47 -15.86
CA MET A 26 -12.00 23.73 -17.13
C MET A 26 -13.42 23.50 -17.64
N THR A 27 -13.61 23.62 -18.95
CA THR A 27 -14.79 23.07 -19.64
C THR A 27 -14.64 21.56 -19.69
N HIS A 28 -15.41 20.83 -18.89
CA HIS A 28 -15.44 19.36 -18.92
C HIS A 28 -16.11 18.87 -20.20
N ASP A 29 -15.62 17.78 -20.78
CA ASP A 29 -16.14 17.21 -22.04
C ASP A 29 -16.99 15.95 -21.81
N ALA A 30 -17.08 15.45 -20.57
CA ALA A 30 -17.86 14.28 -20.25
C ALA A 30 -18.47 14.25 -18.83
N TYR A 31 -19.55 13.49 -18.68
CA TYR A 31 -20.20 13.15 -17.42
C TYR A 31 -20.08 11.65 -17.11
N LEU A 32 -19.83 11.31 -15.85
CA LEU A 32 -19.96 9.96 -15.33
C LEU A 32 -21.03 9.93 -14.26
N VAL A 33 -22.10 9.18 -14.51
CA VAL A 33 -23.24 9.06 -13.59
C VAL A 33 -23.44 7.60 -13.18
N PRO A 34 -23.08 7.23 -11.95
CA PRO A 34 -23.53 5.99 -11.32
C PRO A 34 -25.05 6.05 -11.10
N ILE A 35 -25.76 5.03 -11.56
CA ILE A 35 -27.22 4.93 -11.53
C ILE A 35 -27.64 3.92 -10.46
N ASP A 36 -28.41 4.37 -9.47
CA ASP A 36 -29.26 3.47 -8.66
C ASP A 36 -30.51 3.15 -9.49
N PRO A 37 -30.73 1.89 -9.90
CA PRO A 37 -31.92 1.51 -10.66
C PRO A 37 -33.24 1.84 -9.96
N ALA A 38 -33.26 1.90 -8.62
CA ALA A 38 -34.45 2.26 -7.86
C ALA A 38 -34.74 3.77 -7.89
N ALA A 39 -33.74 4.60 -8.19
CA ALA A 39 -33.85 6.06 -8.23
C ALA A 39 -32.86 6.63 -9.26
N PRO A 40 -33.12 6.48 -10.58
CA PRO A 40 -32.14 6.75 -11.64
C PRO A 40 -31.91 8.25 -11.95
N ALA A 41 -32.19 9.13 -10.99
CA ALA A 41 -32.03 10.58 -11.15
C ALA A 41 -30.59 11.02 -10.84
N SER A 42 -30.16 12.10 -11.50
CA SER A 42 -28.89 12.76 -11.25
C SER A 42 -29.09 14.27 -11.33
N ALA A 43 -28.62 15.00 -10.32
CA ALA A 43 -28.56 16.45 -10.37
C ALA A 43 -27.50 16.94 -11.37
N THR A 44 -26.42 16.16 -11.53
CA THR A 44 -25.30 16.46 -12.43
C THR A 44 -25.71 16.46 -13.91
N LEU A 45 -26.56 15.51 -14.30
CA LEU A 45 -27.10 15.42 -15.67
C LEU A 45 -28.57 14.96 -15.61
N PRO A 46 -29.54 15.88 -15.47
CA PRO A 46 -30.96 15.52 -15.27
C PRO A 46 -31.57 14.67 -16.39
N SER A 47 -31.09 14.81 -17.64
CA SER A 47 -31.55 14.02 -18.79
C SER A 47 -31.14 12.55 -18.71
N ILE A 48 -30.14 12.19 -17.90
CA ILE A 48 -29.54 10.84 -17.88
C ILE A 48 -30.54 9.76 -17.47
N ALA A 49 -31.52 10.07 -16.62
CA ALA A 49 -32.55 9.12 -16.21
C ALA A 49 -33.37 8.63 -17.42
N SER A 50 -33.77 9.58 -18.28
CA SER A 50 -34.53 9.27 -19.50
C SER A 50 -33.69 8.51 -20.53
N LEU A 51 -32.42 8.88 -20.68
CA LEU A 51 -31.46 8.21 -21.56
C LEU A 51 -31.18 6.77 -21.09
N TRP A 52 -30.98 6.59 -19.78
CA TRP A 52 -30.78 5.27 -19.17
C TRP A 52 -31.98 4.38 -19.45
N GLN A 53 -33.21 4.82 -19.14
CA GLN A 53 -34.42 4.02 -19.39
C GLN A 53 -34.64 3.74 -20.88
N GLY A 54 -34.42 4.74 -21.75
CA GLY A 54 -34.51 4.58 -23.21
C GLY A 54 -33.53 3.55 -23.77
N SER A 55 -32.40 3.33 -23.10
CA SER A 55 -31.40 2.31 -23.47
C SER A 55 -31.80 0.86 -23.12
N LYS A 56 -32.96 0.66 -22.48
CA LYS A 56 -33.50 -0.64 -22.03
C LYS A 56 -32.47 -1.43 -21.21
N PRO A 57 -32.06 -0.92 -20.04
CA PRO A 57 -31.02 -1.52 -19.23
C PRO A 57 -31.53 -2.81 -18.58
N LYS A 58 -30.61 -3.72 -18.25
CA LYS A 58 -30.91 -4.91 -17.43
C LYS A 58 -30.63 -4.67 -15.94
N ASP A 59 -30.16 -3.47 -15.60
CA ASP A 59 -29.81 -3.02 -14.25
C ASP A 59 -28.84 -3.97 -13.54
N LYS A 60 -27.91 -4.56 -14.29
CA LYS A 60 -26.82 -5.36 -13.73
C LYS A 60 -25.71 -4.43 -13.24
N ALA A 61 -25.15 -4.72 -12.07
CA ALA A 61 -23.99 -3.96 -11.57
C ALA A 61 -22.86 -3.91 -12.62
N GLY A 62 -22.36 -2.70 -12.89
CA GLY A 62 -21.33 -2.44 -13.90
C GLY A 62 -21.85 -2.36 -15.34
N GLU A 63 -23.14 -2.60 -15.60
CA GLU A 63 -23.75 -2.35 -16.90
C GLU A 63 -23.61 -0.87 -17.25
N THR A 64 -22.90 -0.59 -18.34
CA THR A 64 -22.56 0.77 -18.75
C THR A 64 -23.23 1.10 -20.09
N ARG A 65 -23.62 2.35 -20.28
CA ARG A 65 -24.05 2.93 -21.55
C ARG A 65 -23.32 4.24 -21.78
N LEU A 66 -22.85 4.43 -23.01
CA LEU A 66 -22.28 5.69 -23.48
C LEU A 66 -23.33 6.43 -24.30
N PHE A 67 -23.48 7.72 -24.01
CA PHE A 67 -24.38 8.64 -24.72
C PHE A 67 -23.58 9.82 -25.23
N TYR A 68 -23.84 10.21 -26.48
CA TYR A 68 -23.17 11.33 -27.14
C TYR A 68 -24.14 12.49 -27.27
N ASN A 69 -23.62 13.72 -27.24
CA ASN A 69 -24.41 14.95 -27.36
C ASN A 69 -25.53 15.02 -26.31
N VAL A 70 -25.18 14.78 -25.04
CA VAL A 70 -26.17 14.76 -23.94
C VAL A 70 -26.67 16.15 -23.52
N ASP A 71 -26.05 17.20 -24.08
CA ASP A 71 -26.42 18.60 -23.90
C ASP A 71 -26.03 19.44 -25.12
N ASN A 72 -26.28 20.75 -25.03
CA ASN A 72 -26.02 21.73 -26.10
C ASN A 72 -24.52 21.94 -26.38
N GLU A 73 -23.63 21.48 -25.51
CA GLU A 73 -22.18 21.54 -25.69
C GLU A 73 -21.62 20.29 -26.39
N GLY A 74 -22.47 19.30 -26.68
CA GLY A 74 -22.08 18.08 -27.39
C GLY A 74 -21.33 17.07 -26.52
N ARG A 75 -21.47 17.15 -25.19
CA ARG A 75 -20.68 16.34 -24.26
C ARG A 75 -21.03 14.85 -24.30
N LEU A 76 -20.08 14.02 -23.87
CA LEU A 76 -20.23 12.59 -23.68
C LEU A 76 -20.82 12.30 -22.28
N ALA A 77 -21.57 11.22 -22.11
CA ALA A 77 -21.91 10.71 -20.79
C ALA A 77 -21.76 9.19 -20.71
N ALA A 78 -21.28 8.70 -19.57
CA ALA A 78 -21.38 7.31 -19.16
C ALA A 78 -22.39 7.19 -18.03
N ALA A 79 -23.49 6.48 -18.28
CA ALA A 79 -24.37 6.00 -17.22
C ALA A 79 -23.96 4.57 -16.86
N ILE A 80 -23.78 4.29 -15.58
CA ILE A 80 -23.38 2.97 -15.13
C ILE A 80 -24.21 2.48 -13.94
N SER A 81 -24.81 1.31 -14.06
CA SER A 81 -25.65 0.76 -13.01
C SER A 81 -24.84 0.30 -11.81
N LEU A 82 -25.28 0.68 -10.61
CA LEU A 82 -24.80 0.12 -9.34
C LEU A 82 -25.35 -1.30 -9.08
N GLY A 83 -26.33 -1.73 -9.89
CA GLY A 83 -27.09 -2.97 -9.68
C GLY A 83 -28.24 -2.80 -8.70
N THR A 84 -28.88 -3.92 -8.33
CA THR A 84 -30.00 -3.95 -7.40
C THR A 84 -29.66 -4.65 -6.08
N GLY A 85 -30.44 -4.40 -5.03
CA GLY A 85 -30.29 -5.02 -3.71
C GLY A 85 -29.21 -4.38 -2.83
N SER A 86 -29.02 -4.90 -1.61
CA SER A 86 -28.16 -4.26 -0.60
C SER A 86 -26.70 -4.11 -1.00
N LYS A 87 -26.15 -5.04 -1.80
CA LYS A 87 -24.76 -5.00 -2.26
C LYS A 87 -24.47 -3.83 -3.21
N SER A 88 -25.49 -3.29 -3.89
CA SER A 88 -25.37 -2.11 -4.78
C SER A 88 -25.17 -0.79 -4.03
N LYS A 89 -25.54 -0.74 -2.75
CA LYS A 89 -25.52 0.48 -1.90
C LYS A 89 -24.26 0.58 -1.04
N THR A 90 -23.15 0.02 -1.52
CA THR A 90 -21.89 -0.02 -0.77
C THR A 90 -20.86 0.92 -1.40
N PRO A 91 -19.94 1.51 -0.62
CA PRO A 91 -18.82 2.29 -1.15
C PRO A 91 -17.99 1.52 -2.19
N GLU A 92 -17.85 0.20 -2.04
CA GLU A 92 -17.15 -0.66 -3.00
C GLU A 92 -17.90 -0.80 -4.33
N ALA A 93 -19.24 -0.93 -4.32
CA ALA A 93 -20.02 -0.94 -5.55
C ALA A 93 -19.86 0.38 -6.32
N LEU A 94 -19.85 1.51 -5.61
CA LEU A 94 -19.61 2.82 -6.20
C LEU A 94 -18.19 2.92 -6.78
N LYS A 95 -17.16 2.53 -6.03
CA LYS A 95 -15.76 2.47 -6.53
C LYS A 95 -15.65 1.68 -7.82
N ARG A 96 -16.27 0.51 -7.89
CA ARG A 96 -16.27 -0.35 -9.09
C ARG A 96 -17.02 0.26 -10.26
N ALA A 97 -18.17 0.86 -10.01
CA ALA A 97 -18.95 1.51 -11.05
C ALA A 97 -18.18 2.72 -11.62
N VAL A 98 -17.70 3.60 -10.75
CA VAL A 98 -16.93 4.78 -11.15
C VAL A 98 -15.65 4.38 -11.89
N GLY A 99 -14.90 3.40 -11.37
CA GLY A 99 -13.68 2.91 -12.01
C GLY A 99 -13.92 2.33 -13.41
N THR A 100 -15.02 1.58 -13.59
CA THR A 100 -15.41 1.07 -14.92
C THR A 100 -15.82 2.20 -15.86
N GLY A 101 -16.66 3.12 -15.39
CA GLY A 101 -17.20 4.21 -16.18
C GLY A 101 -16.12 5.19 -16.65
N VAL A 102 -15.16 5.56 -15.79
CA VAL A 102 -14.08 6.48 -16.17
C VAL A 102 -13.16 5.86 -17.24
N LYS A 103 -12.89 4.55 -17.17
CA LYS A 103 -12.15 3.84 -18.22
C LYS A 103 -12.91 3.89 -19.55
N LYS A 104 -14.23 3.68 -19.53
CA LYS A 104 -15.06 3.75 -20.75
C LYS A 104 -15.07 5.14 -21.37
N LEU A 105 -15.15 6.20 -20.55
CA LEU A 105 -15.06 7.58 -21.02
C LEU A 105 -13.69 7.90 -21.62
N ARG A 106 -12.60 7.50 -20.95
CA ARG A 106 -11.23 7.62 -21.48
C ARG A 106 -11.11 6.94 -22.84
N ASP A 107 -11.57 5.70 -22.94
CA ASP A 107 -11.45 4.90 -24.17
C ASP A 107 -12.33 5.46 -25.30
N ALA A 108 -13.36 6.24 -24.96
CA ALA A 108 -14.20 6.99 -25.90
C ALA A 108 -13.65 8.40 -26.24
N GLY A 109 -12.48 8.79 -25.69
CA GLY A 109 -11.78 10.02 -26.02
C GLY A 109 -12.01 11.20 -25.06
N ALA A 110 -12.70 11.01 -23.93
CA ALA A 110 -12.86 12.06 -22.93
C ALA A 110 -11.52 12.48 -22.34
N THR A 111 -11.34 13.78 -22.13
CA THR A 111 -10.14 14.37 -21.51
C THR A 111 -10.43 14.97 -20.14
N SER A 112 -11.69 15.31 -19.83
CA SER A 112 -12.11 15.87 -18.56
C SER A 112 -13.53 15.44 -18.18
N VAL A 113 -13.65 14.69 -17.07
CA VAL A 113 -14.89 14.04 -16.65
C VAL A 113 -15.40 14.63 -15.33
N ILE A 114 -16.66 15.06 -15.31
CA ILE A 114 -17.41 15.32 -14.07
C ILE A 114 -17.97 14.00 -13.56
N VAL A 115 -17.60 13.61 -12.35
CA VAL A 115 -18.06 12.37 -11.72
C VAL A 115 -19.16 12.69 -10.71
N ASP A 116 -20.38 12.21 -10.96
CA ASP A 116 -21.46 12.25 -9.98
C ASP A 116 -21.13 11.28 -8.82
N GLY A 117 -20.58 11.85 -7.76
CA GLY A 117 -20.27 11.14 -6.51
C GLY A 117 -21.28 11.42 -5.40
N SER A 118 -22.51 11.83 -5.72
CA SER A 118 -23.53 12.23 -4.74
C SER A 118 -23.85 11.16 -3.69
N ALA A 119 -23.69 9.88 -4.03
CA ALA A 119 -23.86 8.77 -3.09
C ALA A 119 -22.73 8.68 -2.04
N ASP A 120 -21.48 8.95 -2.45
CA ASP A 120 -20.28 8.95 -1.60
C ASP A 120 -19.10 9.56 -2.40
N LEU A 121 -18.76 10.82 -2.11
CA LEU A 121 -17.72 11.55 -2.83
C LEU A 121 -16.33 10.94 -2.65
N HIS A 122 -16.06 10.38 -1.47
CA HIS A 122 -14.78 9.75 -1.18
C HIS A 122 -14.61 8.48 -2.01
N ALA A 123 -15.58 7.58 -1.98
CA ALA A 123 -15.54 6.34 -2.75
C ALA A 123 -15.52 6.60 -4.26
N ALA A 124 -16.26 7.62 -4.75
CA ALA A 124 -16.20 8.02 -6.15
C ALA A 124 -14.79 8.48 -6.56
N ALA A 125 -14.17 9.37 -5.78
CA ALA A 125 -12.80 9.82 -6.03
C ALA A 125 -11.81 8.65 -6.03
N VAL A 126 -11.91 7.75 -5.05
CA VAL A 126 -11.02 6.57 -4.96
C VAL A 126 -11.15 5.70 -6.22
N GLY A 127 -12.38 5.35 -6.61
CA GLY A 127 -12.64 4.52 -7.78
C GLY A 127 -12.11 5.15 -9.08
N ALA A 128 -12.34 6.45 -9.26
CA ALA A 128 -11.89 7.17 -10.45
C ALA A 128 -10.35 7.20 -10.56
N HIS A 129 -9.67 7.62 -9.48
CA HIS A 129 -8.23 7.81 -9.51
C HIS A 129 -7.43 6.49 -9.50
N LEU A 130 -7.93 5.43 -8.85
CA LEU A 130 -7.30 4.10 -8.94
C LEU A 130 -7.43 3.51 -10.34
N ALA A 131 -8.58 3.69 -11.01
CA ALA A 131 -8.85 3.15 -12.33
C ALA A 131 -8.04 3.82 -13.46
N LEU A 132 -7.62 5.06 -13.25
CA LEU A 132 -6.78 5.81 -14.19
C LEU A 132 -5.29 5.55 -14.01
N PHE A 133 -4.88 4.81 -12.98
CA PHE A 133 -3.48 4.42 -12.81
C PHE A 133 -3.03 3.46 -13.91
N LYS A 134 -1.89 3.76 -14.52
CA LYS A 134 -1.20 2.85 -15.42
C LYS A 134 0.29 3.14 -15.43
N TYR A 135 1.09 2.13 -15.13
CA TYR A 135 2.54 2.23 -15.21
C TYR A 135 3.01 2.02 -16.66
N ASN A 136 3.30 3.11 -17.36
CA ASN A 136 3.83 3.08 -18.73
C ASN A 136 5.00 4.04 -18.95
N HIS A 137 5.63 4.56 -17.88
CA HIS A 137 6.69 5.58 -17.94
C HIS A 137 7.90 5.19 -18.78
N LEU A 138 8.11 3.88 -19.00
CA LEU A 138 9.23 3.34 -19.77
C LEU A 138 8.86 2.99 -21.22
N LYS A 139 7.60 3.20 -21.63
CA LYS A 139 7.16 3.02 -23.02
C LYS A 139 7.54 4.24 -23.85
N THR A 140 8.27 4.02 -24.94
CA THR A 140 8.72 5.09 -25.85
C THR A 140 7.79 5.31 -27.05
N ALA A 141 6.89 4.36 -27.34
CA ALA A 141 5.96 4.47 -28.45
C ALA A 141 4.75 5.34 -28.07
N GLN A 142 4.42 6.34 -28.90
CA GLN A 142 3.29 7.25 -28.64
C GLN A 142 1.93 6.55 -28.56
N LYS A 143 1.72 5.46 -29.32
CA LYS A 143 0.49 4.65 -29.24
C LYS A 143 0.27 3.99 -27.88
N ASP A 144 1.32 3.86 -27.07
CA ASP A 144 1.27 3.30 -25.73
C ASP A 144 1.09 4.40 -24.65
N ALA A 145 1.05 5.67 -25.05
CA ALA A 145 0.71 6.78 -24.18
C ALA A 145 -0.75 6.63 -23.73
N VAL A 146 -0.97 6.73 -22.42
CA VAL A 146 -2.32 6.68 -21.85
C VAL A 146 -2.88 8.09 -21.93
N PRO A 147 -4.05 8.30 -22.56
CA PRO A 147 -4.71 9.60 -22.52
C PRO A 147 -4.87 10.05 -21.07
N SER A 148 -4.37 11.23 -20.74
CA SER A 148 -4.60 11.83 -19.44
C SER A 148 -6.06 12.25 -19.36
N VAL A 149 -6.75 11.82 -18.32
CA VAL A 149 -8.13 12.20 -18.04
C VAL A 149 -8.16 12.92 -16.70
N ALA A 150 -8.60 14.17 -16.71
CA ALA A 150 -8.91 14.91 -15.51
C ALA A 150 -10.28 14.45 -14.97
N VAL A 151 -10.39 14.27 -13.65
CA VAL A 151 -11.65 13.90 -12.99
C VAL A 151 -11.91 14.85 -11.83
N SER A 152 -13.15 15.29 -11.69
CA SER A 152 -13.57 16.15 -10.57
C SER A 152 -15.05 15.90 -10.23
N PRO A 153 -15.51 16.25 -9.02
CA PRO A 153 -16.93 16.24 -8.72
C PRO A 153 -17.60 17.50 -9.31
N PRO A 154 -18.94 17.59 -9.31
CA PRO A 154 -19.66 18.85 -9.55
C PRO A 154 -19.18 19.97 -8.61
N THR A 155 -19.24 21.23 -9.04
CA THR A 155 -18.70 22.38 -8.29
C THR A 155 -19.40 22.64 -6.96
N ASP A 156 -20.67 22.26 -6.87
CA ASP A 156 -21.56 22.40 -5.71
C ASP A 156 -21.67 21.09 -4.90
N ALA A 157 -20.86 20.08 -5.23
CA ALA A 157 -20.84 18.82 -4.50
C ALA A 157 -20.38 19.02 -3.05
N THR A 158 -21.19 18.57 -2.11
CA THR A 158 -20.90 18.62 -0.67
C THR A 158 -20.87 17.21 -0.11
N SER A 159 -19.95 16.94 0.83
CA SER A 159 -19.97 15.68 1.57
C SER A 159 -20.85 15.83 2.81
N SER A 160 -21.60 14.77 3.14
CA SER A 160 -22.37 14.67 4.37
C SER A 160 -21.55 14.20 5.58
N GLY A 161 -20.28 13.84 5.38
CA GLY A 161 -19.38 13.35 6.44
C GLY A 161 -17.96 13.91 6.37
N GLU A 162 -17.06 13.38 7.22
CA GLU A 162 -15.65 13.81 7.30
C GLU A 162 -14.84 13.46 6.03
N LEU A 163 -15.24 12.40 5.32
CA LEU A 163 -14.61 11.98 4.08
C LEU A 163 -15.31 12.62 2.88
N GLY A 164 -14.55 13.21 1.97
CA GLY A 164 -15.06 13.83 0.75
C GLY A 164 -14.18 13.50 -0.46
N TRP A 165 -14.38 14.23 -1.56
CA TRP A 165 -13.62 14.01 -2.79
C TRP A 165 -12.11 14.08 -2.55
N ASP A 166 -11.64 15.17 -1.93
CA ASP A 166 -10.21 15.43 -1.73
C ASP A 166 -9.54 14.37 -0.86
N THR A 167 -10.23 13.84 0.16
CA THR A 167 -9.70 12.74 0.97
C THR A 167 -9.60 11.46 0.13
N GLY A 168 -10.58 11.19 -0.75
CA GLY A 168 -10.53 10.06 -1.67
C GLY A 168 -9.41 10.19 -2.72
N VAL A 169 -9.12 11.41 -3.21
CA VAL A 169 -7.94 11.67 -4.05
C VAL A 169 -6.65 11.31 -3.31
N ILE A 170 -6.51 11.71 -2.04
CA ILE A 170 -5.32 11.41 -1.23
C ILE A 170 -5.17 9.89 -1.03
N TYR A 171 -6.25 9.18 -0.72
CA TYR A 171 -6.24 7.72 -0.55
C TYR A 171 -5.80 7.01 -1.83
N ALA A 172 -6.40 7.35 -2.97
CA ALA A 172 -6.05 6.73 -4.25
C ALA A 172 -4.64 7.10 -4.72
N TYR A 173 -4.24 8.36 -4.58
CA TYR A 173 -2.88 8.80 -4.91
C TYR A 173 -1.84 8.01 -4.14
N SER A 174 -2.05 7.84 -2.83
CA SER A 174 -1.08 7.16 -1.97
C SER A 174 -1.00 5.66 -2.28
N GLN A 175 -2.12 4.99 -2.58
CA GLN A 175 -2.05 3.61 -3.08
C GLN A 175 -1.36 3.53 -4.45
N ASN A 176 -1.62 4.49 -5.35
CA ASN A 176 -0.96 4.55 -6.65
C ASN A 176 0.55 4.83 -6.54
N LEU A 177 1.00 5.60 -5.56
CA LEU A 177 2.42 5.76 -5.24
C LEU A 177 3.03 4.41 -4.85
N SER A 178 2.36 3.64 -3.98
CA SER A 178 2.79 2.29 -3.63
C SER A 178 2.86 1.38 -4.87
N ARG A 179 1.85 1.43 -5.75
CA ARG A 179 1.87 0.71 -7.05
C ARG A 179 3.04 1.15 -7.94
N GLU A 180 3.31 2.45 -8.05
CA GLU A 180 4.41 2.99 -8.86
C GLU A 180 5.76 2.48 -8.35
N LEU A 181 5.98 2.52 -7.04
CA LEU A 181 7.21 2.03 -6.43
C LEU A 181 7.39 0.53 -6.71
N MET A 182 6.36 -0.28 -6.48
CA MET A 182 6.42 -1.73 -6.70
C MET A 182 6.52 -2.10 -8.19
N GLU A 183 5.93 -1.32 -9.10
CA GLU A 183 6.02 -1.58 -10.54
C GLU A 183 7.37 -1.19 -11.13
N THR A 184 8.05 -0.22 -10.51
CA THR A 184 9.31 0.29 -11.04
C THR A 184 10.38 -0.81 -11.04
N PRO A 185 11.06 -1.03 -12.19
CA PRO A 185 12.13 -2.01 -12.25
C PRO A 185 13.21 -1.76 -11.21
N ALA A 186 13.75 -2.83 -10.62
CA ALA A 186 14.76 -2.74 -9.55
C ALA A 186 15.99 -1.89 -9.92
N ASN A 187 16.43 -1.95 -11.19
CA ASN A 187 17.54 -1.13 -11.67
C ASN A 187 17.24 0.38 -11.72
N LEU A 188 15.98 0.79 -11.55
CA LEU A 188 15.50 2.17 -11.51
C LEU A 188 14.89 2.54 -10.15
N LEU A 189 14.84 1.60 -9.20
CA LEU A 189 14.37 1.84 -7.84
C LEU A 189 15.22 1.06 -6.83
N THR A 190 16.50 1.38 -6.81
CA THR A 190 17.43 0.89 -5.79
C THR A 190 17.07 1.43 -4.40
N PRO A 191 17.65 0.93 -3.29
CA PRO A 191 17.49 1.48 -1.94
C PRO A 191 17.71 2.99 -1.89
N THR A 192 18.75 3.48 -2.56
CA THR A 192 19.03 4.93 -2.65
C THR A 192 17.90 5.67 -3.36
N LEU A 193 17.52 5.22 -4.56
CA LEU A 193 16.48 5.87 -5.36
C LEU A 193 15.10 5.80 -4.71
N PHE A 194 14.79 4.73 -3.97
CA PHE A 194 13.57 4.65 -3.16
C PHE A 194 13.52 5.81 -2.15
N THR A 195 14.59 6.04 -1.40
CA THR A 195 14.62 7.14 -0.41
C THR A 195 14.49 8.51 -1.05
N GLU A 196 15.12 8.74 -2.21
CA GLU A 196 14.99 10.00 -2.95
C GLU A 196 13.56 10.21 -3.47
N ARG A 197 12.96 9.16 -4.02
CA ARG A 197 11.58 9.16 -4.52
C ARG A 197 10.57 9.45 -3.40
N ILE A 198 10.77 8.89 -2.21
CA ILE A 198 9.93 9.16 -1.03
C ILE A 198 10.15 10.58 -0.51
N LYS A 199 11.40 11.03 -0.31
CA LYS A 199 11.68 12.40 0.16
C LYS A 199 10.98 13.46 -0.69
N LYS A 200 11.00 13.27 -2.00
CA LYS A 200 10.33 14.12 -2.98
C LYS A 200 8.81 14.21 -2.79
N GLU A 201 8.14 13.13 -2.38
CA GLU A 201 6.69 13.15 -2.11
C GLU A 201 6.30 13.95 -0.88
N PHE A 202 7.20 14.00 0.10
CA PHE A 202 7.00 14.70 1.36
C PHE A 202 7.46 16.17 1.30
N GLU A 203 7.96 16.66 0.17
CA GLU A 203 8.28 18.07 -0.01
C GLU A 203 7.03 18.94 0.20
N GLY A 204 7.12 19.89 1.14
CA GLY A 204 6.02 20.79 1.50
C GLY A 204 4.91 20.14 2.34
N VAL A 205 5.13 18.94 2.90
CA VAL A 205 4.22 18.33 3.87
C VAL A 205 4.58 18.79 5.28
N ASP A 206 3.63 19.41 5.96
CA ASP A 206 3.81 19.94 7.32
C ASP A 206 4.08 18.83 8.36
N LYS A 207 4.82 19.17 9.42
CA LYS A 207 5.05 18.31 10.61
C LYS A 207 5.70 16.95 10.31
N VAL A 208 6.43 16.84 9.20
CA VAL A 208 7.17 15.63 8.82
C VAL A 208 8.68 15.88 8.88
N GLU A 209 9.41 14.95 9.50
CA GLU A 209 10.87 14.86 9.44
C GLU A 209 11.26 13.53 8.77
N ILE A 210 12.13 13.57 7.75
CA ILE A 210 12.66 12.37 7.09
C ILE A 210 14.16 12.25 7.35
N LYS A 211 14.57 11.07 7.84
CA LYS A 211 15.98 10.72 8.04
C LYS A 211 16.34 9.55 7.14
N VAL A 212 17.43 9.69 6.40
CA VAL A 212 18.02 8.60 5.61
C VAL A 212 19.36 8.27 6.23
N ARG A 213 19.46 7.08 6.81
CA ARG A 213 20.68 6.56 7.42
C ARG A 213 21.39 5.63 6.45
N ASP A 214 22.71 5.58 6.58
CA ASP A 214 23.58 4.75 5.76
C ASP A 214 24.01 3.48 6.50
N LYS A 215 24.89 2.72 5.84
CA LYS A 215 25.47 1.50 6.37
C LYS A 215 26.24 1.73 7.68
N ALA A 216 27.01 2.82 7.78
CA ALA A 216 27.84 3.10 8.96
C ALA A 216 26.96 3.32 10.20
N TRP A 217 25.84 4.03 10.04
CA TRP A 217 24.85 4.18 11.11
C TRP A 217 24.23 2.83 11.53
N ALA A 218 23.91 1.96 10.56
CA ALA A 218 23.38 0.62 10.87
C ALA A 218 24.41 -0.26 11.59
N GLU A 219 25.70 -0.12 11.27
CA GLU A 219 26.82 -0.76 11.97
C GLU A 219 26.94 -0.26 13.41
N GLU A 220 26.88 1.06 13.62
CA GLU A 220 26.89 1.69 14.95
C GLU A 220 25.71 1.21 15.82
N LYS A 221 24.53 1.10 15.24
CA LYS A 221 23.33 0.57 15.91
C LYS A 221 23.35 -0.94 16.12
N GLY A 222 24.33 -1.67 15.59
CA GLY A 222 24.43 -3.11 15.74
C GLY A 222 23.36 -3.89 14.98
N MET A 223 22.83 -3.36 13.88
CA MET A 223 21.81 -3.99 13.03
C MET A 223 22.41 -5.08 12.13
N ARG A 224 23.01 -6.11 12.74
CA ARG A 224 23.83 -7.10 12.02
C ARG A 224 23.00 -8.02 11.14
N THR A 225 21.74 -8.28 11.47
CA THR A 225 20.87 -9.13 10.64
C THR A 225 20.46 -8.40 9.37
N PHE A 226 20.13 -7.09 9.45
CA PHE A 226 19.94 -6.24 8.28
C PHE A 226 21.20 -6.18 7.41
N LEU A 227 22.35 -5.88 8.02
CA LEU A 227 23.63 -5.79 7.31
C LEU A 227 24.06 -7.12 6.67
N SER A 228 23.66 -8.25 7.25
CA SER A 228 23.97 -9.58 6.71
C SER A 228 23.27 -9.91 5.40
N VAL A 229 22.08 -9.36 5.18
CA VAL A 229 21.36 -9.45 3.91
C VAL A 229 21.99 -8.50 2.90
N ALA A 230 22.31 -7.28 3.33
CA ALA A 230 22.82 -6.23 2.46
C ALA A 230 24.20 -6.51 1.85
N LYS A 231 25.08 -7.23 2.55
CA LYS A 231 26.47 -7.48 2.12
C LYS A 231 26.59 -8.28 0.81
N GLY A 232 25.52 -8.86 0.29
CA GLY A 232 25.49 -9.52 -1.01
C GLY A 232 25.43 -8.57 -2.21
N SER A 233 24.91 -7.35 -2.04
CA SER A 233 24.79 -6.36 -3.12
C SER A 233 25.92 -5.33 -3.11
N ALA A 234 26.23 -4.80 -4.31
CA ALA A 234 27.08 -3.62 -4.46
C ALA A 234 26.32 -2.30 -4.24
N GLU A 235 24.99 -2.34 -4.32
CA GLU A 235 24.14 -1.18 -4.06
C GLU A 235 24.09 -0.89 -2.55
N PRO A 236 24.36 0.35 -2.10
CA PRO A 236 24.36 0.68 -0.68
C PRO A 236 22.99 0.50 -0.03
N CYS A 237 22.93 -0.21 1.09
CA CYS A 237 21.73 -0.25 1.90
C CYS A 237 21.41 1.11 2.54
N LYS A 238 20.13 1.33 2.83
CA LYS A 238 19.61 2.54 3.47
C LYS A 238 18.66 2.17 4.59
N PHE A 239 18.60 2.98 5.63
CA PHE A 239 17.52 2.89 6.62
C PHE A 239 16.76 4.21 6.62
N LEU A 240 15.48 4.15 6.24
CA LEU A 240 14.61 5.31 6.11
C LEU A 240 13.73 5.42 7.35
N GLU A 241 13.73 6.61 7.96
CA GLU A 241 12.80 7.00 9.01
C GLU A 241 11.92 8.15 8.51
N ILE A 242 10.60 8.05 8.68
CA ILE A 242 9.64 9.12 8.43
C ILE A 242 8.90 9.38 9.73
N HIS A 243 9.07 10.56 10.30
CA HIS A 243 8.44 10.97 11.56
C HIS A 243 7.37 12.01 11.27
N TYR A 244 6.10 11.66 11.47
CA TYR A 244 4.98 12.59 11.40
C TYR A 244 4.48 12.90 12.82
N LYS A 245 4.44 14.19 13.17
CA LYS A 245 4.05 14.67 14.51
C LYS A 245 2.68 15.36 14.49
N GLY A 246 1.64 14.58 14.20
CA GLY A 246 0.27 15.09 14.02
C GLY A 246 -0.52 15.33 15.31
N ALA A 247 -0.19 14.63 16.40
CA ALA A 247 -0.92 14.74 17.66
C ALA A 247 -0.82 16.14 18.28
N SER A 248 -1.79 16.48 19.15
CA SER A 248 -1.74 17.73 19.92
C SER A 248 -0.53 17.78 20.84
N GLU A 249 -0.20 16.65 21.47
CA GLU A 249 1.00 16.46 22.29
C GLU A 249 2.14 15.89 21.44
N PRO A 250 3.22 16.64 21.17
CA PRO A 250 4.33 16.17 20.30
C PRO A 250 5.02 14.89 20.78
N ASN A 251 4.93 14.61 22.09
CA ASN A 251 5.51 13.45 22.76
C ASN A 251 4.50 12.32 23.01
N ALA A 252 3.26 12.42 22.51
CA ALA A 252 2.33 11.30 22.55
C ALA A 252 2.97 10.06 21.89
N GLN A 253 2.78 8.89 22.51
CA GLN A 253 3.31 7.62 22.00
C GLN A 253 2.88 7.43 20.54
N PRO A 254 3.79 7.07 19.63
CA PRO A 254 3.45 6.95 18.22
C PRO A 254 2.82 5.60 17.89
N LEU A 255 2.09 5.58 16.77
CA LEU A 255 1.94 4.39 15.94
C LEU A 255 3.26 4.19 15.17
N VAL A 256 3.87 3.02 15.30
CA VAL A 256 5.06 2.65 14.52
C VAL A 256 4.66 1.74 13.37
N PHE A 257 4.97 2.17 12.15
CA PHE A 257 4.93 1.31 10.97
C PHE A 257 6.33 0.80 10.62
N VAL A 258 6.44 -0.48 10.29
CA VAL A 258 7.69 -1.09 9.81
C VAL A 258 7.45 -1.73 8.44
N GLY A 259 8.28 -1.42 7.45
CA GLY A 259 8.14 -1.96 6.09
C GLY A 259 9.32 -2.83 5.67
N LYS A 260 9.07 -4.02 5.13
CA LYS A 260 10.09 -4.80 4.40
C LYS A 260 10.51 -4.03 3.14
N GLY A 261 11.78 -3.68 3.03
CA GLY A 261 12.35 -2.88 1.94
C GLY A 261 13.34 -3.63 1.05
N ILE A 262 13.03 -4.86 0.64
CA ILE A 262 13.89 -5.58 -0.31
C ILE A 262 13.59 -5.10 -1.74
N THR A 263 14.38 -4.17 -2.25
CA THR A 263 14.17 -3.54 -3.58
C THR A 263 14.36 -4.52 -4.74
N PHE A 264 15.10 -5.61 -4.51
CA PHE A 264 15.09 -6.78 -5.36
C PHE A 264 15.52 -8.01 -4.56
N ASP A 265 14.79 -9.11 -4.74
CA ASP A 265 15.07 -10.38 -4.09
C ASP A 265 15.38 -11.48 -5.10
N SER A 266 16.64 -11.89 -5.15
CA SER A 266 17.08 -13.06 -5.91
C SER A 266 17.13 -14.35 -5.08
N GLY A 267 16.93 -14.23 -3.76
CA GLY A 267 17.12 -15.28 -2.76
C GLY A 267 18.54 -15.40 -2.21
N GLY A 268 19.50 -14.62 -2.71
CA GLY A 268 20.89 -14.69 -2.25
C GLY A 268 21.58 -15.98 -2.72
N ILE A 269 22.29 -16.67 -1.81
CA ILE A 269 22.94 -17.96 -2.10
C ILE A 269 21.90 -19.07 -2.35
N SER A 270 20.79 -19.05 -1.63
CA SER A 270 19.59 -19.84 -1.88
C SER A 270 18.80 -19.28 -3.08
N LEU A 271 19.45 -19.27 -4.25
CA LEU A 271 18.96 -18.59 -5.45
C LEU A 271 17.55 -19.07 -5.87
N LYS A 272 16.63 -18.12 -6.06
CA LYS A 272 15.29 -18.39 -6.60
C LYS A 272 15.37 -18.96 -8.03
N PRO A 273 14.38 -19.77 -8.46
CA PRO A 273 14.23 -20.13 -9.87
C PRO A 273 14.02 -18.90 -10.76
N GLY A 274 14.46 -18.97 -12.03
CA GLY A 274 14.31 -17.85 -12.98
C GLY A 274 12.86 -17.49 -13.32
N ALA A 275 11.94 -18.43 -13.20
CA ALA A 275 10.52 -18.19 -13.46
C ALA A 275 9.96 -17.16 -12.47
N ASN A 276 9.33 -16.10 -12.99
CA ASN A 276 8.71 -15.02 -12.22
C ASN A 276 9.65 -14.22 -11.28
N MET A 277 10.97 -14.47 -11.24
CA MET A 277 11.91 -13.68 -10.43
C MET A 277 11.82 -12.17 -10.71
N LYS A 278 11.44 -11.77 -11.93
CA LYS A 278 11.19 -10.35 -12.26
C LYS A 278 10.13 -9.66 -11.38
N LEU A 279 9.22 -10.43 -10.77
CA LEU A 279 8.20 -9.90 -9.86
C LEU A 279 8.80 -9.47 -8.52
N MET A 280 10.00 -9.95 -8.17
CA MET A 280 10.71 -9.61 -6.94
C MET A 280 11.19 -8.15 -6.89
N ARG A 281 11.00 -7.36 -7.95
CA ARG A 281 11.03 -5.89 -7.86
C ARG A 281 9.96 -5.33 -6.91
N GLY A 282 8.87 -6.06 -6.69
CA GLY A 282 7.81 -5.72 -5.76
C GLY A 282 8.04 -6.21 -4.34
N ASP A 283 9.20 -6.81 -4.04
CA ASP A 283 9.50 -7.38 -2.71
C ASP A 283 9.81 -6.31 -1.62
N MET A 284 9.73 -5.05 -2.04
CA MET A 284 9.70 -3.85 -1.21
C MET A 284 8.26 -3.34 -1.00
N GLY A 285 7.24 -4.15 -1.30
CA GLY A 285 5.83 -3.75 -1.18
C GLY A 285 5.44 -3.31 0.22
N GLY A 286 6.06 -3.92 1.24
CA GLY A 286 5.91 -3.51 2.64
C GLY A 286 6.33 -2.07 2.87
N ALA A 287 7.57 -1.74 2.47
CA ALA A 287 8.13 -0.39 2.48
C ALA A 287 7.27 0.63 1.71
N ALA A 288 6.82 0.24 0.51
CA ALA A 288 5.98 1.07 -0.35
C ALA A 288 4.67 1.42 0.34
N ALA A 289 4.01 0.42 0.92
CA ALA A 289 2.71 0.56 1.56
C ALA A 289 2.78 1.46 2.79
N VAL A 290 3.72 1.21 3.72
CA VAL A 290 3.80 2.01 4.95
C VAL A 290 4.25 3.44 4.70
N SER A 291 5.21 3.65 3.78
CA SER A 291 5.67 5.00 3.44
C SER A 291 4.56 5.82 2.78
N SER A 292 3.79 5.18 1.89
CA SER A 292 2.67 5.83 1.22
C SER A 292 1.47 6.08 2.14
N ALA A 293 1.19 5.16 3.07
CA ALA A 293 0.17 5.38 4.09
C ALA A 293 0.52 6.57 4.99
N THR A 294 1.78 6.68 5.42
CA THR A 294 2.25 7.82 6.21
C THR A 294 2.18 9.15 5.46
N LEU A 295 2.42 9.14 4.14
CA LEU A 295 2.19 10.32 3.30
C LEU A 295 0.72 10.75 3.33
N ALA A 296 -0.22 9.80 3.17
CA ALA A 296 -1.64 10.09 3.22
C ALA A 296 -2.06 10.63 4.60
N ILE A 297 -1.62 9.97 5.68
CA ILE A 297 -1.88 10.36 7.07
C ILE A 297 -1.44 11.82 7.32
N ALA A 298 -0.24 12.17 6.85
CA ALA A 298 0.29 13.53 6.99
C ALA A 298 -0.46 14.55 6.12
N LYS A 299 -0.80 14.21 4.87
CA LYS A 299 -1.59 15.09 3.97
C LYS A 299 -3.02 15.32 4.47
N LEU A 300 -3.60 14.32 5.13
CA LEU A 300 -4.91 14.41 5.81
C LEU A 300 -4.81 15.13 7.16
N LYS A 301 -3.60 15.44 7.63
CA LYS A 301 -3.33 16.11 8.91
C LYS A 301 -3.99 15.38 10.08
N LEU A 302 -3.97 14.04 10.07
CA LEU A 302 -4.59 13.26 11.13
C LEU A 302 -3.93 13.56 12.48
N PRO A 303 -4.68 13.67 13.59
CA PRO A 303 -4.16 14.08 14.88
C PRO A 303 -3.47 12.93 15.64
N ILE A 304 -2.50 12.29 15.02
CA ILE A 304 -1.73 11.15 15.56
C ILE A 304 -0.24 11.29 15.24
N ASN A 305 0.62 10.79 16.13
CA ASN A 305 2.05 10.66 15.86
C ASN A 305 2.31 9.32 15.15
N VAL A 306 3.04 9.36 14.03
CA VAL A 306 3.41 8.16 13.27
C VAL A 306 4.91 8.16 13.01
N THR A 307 5.56 7.04 13.31
CA THR A 307 6.96 6.79 12.96
C THR A 307 7.00 5.62 11.99
N THR A 308 7.49 5.84 10.77
CA THR A 308 7.65 4.80 9.75
C THR A 308 9.11 4.46 9.58
N LEU A 309 9.44 3.18 9.65
CA LEU A 309 10.80 2.65 9.59
C LEU A 309 10.91 1.63 8.46
N VAL A 310 11.92 1.80 7.62
CA VAL A 310 12.14 0.91 6.49
C VAL A 310 13.64 0.63 6.33
N ALA A 311 14.03 -0.63 6.54
CA ALA A 311 15.34 -1.13 6.13
C ALA A 311 15.31 -1.48 4.64
N LEU A 312 16.12 -0.79 3.84
CA LEU A 312 16.17 -0.92 2.38
C LEU A 312 17.48 -1.55 1.94
N THR A 313 17.39 -2.64 1.18
CA THR A 313 18.52 -3.32 0.55
C THR A 313 18.07 -4.12 -0.66
N GLU A 314 19.02 -4.68 -1.42
CA GLU A 314 18.77 -5.82 -2.30
C GLU A 314 19.27 -7.10 -1.62
N ASN A 315 18.63 -8.24 -1.92
CA ASN A 315 19.11 -9.57 -1.55
C ASN A 315 19.71 -10.25 -2.79
N MET A 316 21.03 -10.24 -2.87
CA MET A 316 21.80 -10.65 -4.05
C MET A 316 22.82 -11.74 -3.69
N PRO A 317 23.05 -12.75 -4.56
CA PRO A 317 24.24 -13.59 -4.43
C PRO A 317 25.49 -12.74 -4.66
N GLY A 318 26.58 -13.10 -3.99
CA GLY A 318 27.85 -12.43 -4.16
C GLY A 318 28.93 -13.07 -3.28
N PRO A 319 30.20 -12.72 -3.50
CA PRO A 319 31.31 -13.28 -2.73
C PRO A 319 31.25 -12.93 -1.23
N ALA A 320 30.48 -11.89 -0.86
CA ALA A 320 30.29 -11.45 0.51
C ALA A 320 28.90 -11.78 1.07
N ALA A 321 28.01 -12.43 0.30
CA ALA A 321 26.66 -12.76 0.75
C ALA A 321 26.67 -13.62 2.02
N ASN A 322 25.61 -13.52 2.83
CA ASN A 322 25.39 -14.49 3.90
C ASN A 322 25.12 -15.88 3.27
N LYS A 323 25.37 -16.92 4.04
CA LYS A 323 25.31 -18.31 3.57
C LYS A 323 24.42 -19.13 4.52
N PRO A 324 23.78 -20.19 4.01
CA PRO A 324 23.26 -21.27 4.86
C PRO A 324 24.30 -21.71 5.91
N GLY A 325 23.91 -21.75 7.18
CA GLY A 325 24.75 -22.06 8.34
C GLY A 325 25.45 -20.86 9.01
N ASP A 326 25.37 -19.64 8.46
CA ASP A 326 25.86 -18.45 9.16
C ASP A 326 25.00 -18.19 10.42
N VAL A 327 25.63 -17.88 11.56
CA VAL A 327 24.95 -17.45 12.79
C VAL A 327 25.19 -15.96 13.03
N ILE A 328 24.12 -15.22 13.31
CA ILE A 328 24.13 -13.75 13.33
C ILE A 328 23.45 -13.24 14.60
N TYR A 329 24.09 -12.28 15.27
CA TYR A 329 23.50 -11.60 16.43
C TYR A 329 22.58 -10.46 15.99
N ALA A 330 21.29 -10.56 16.29
CA ALA A 330 20.36 -9.45 16.16
C ALA A 330 20.66 -8.34 17.19
N ILE A 331 20.11 -7.15 16.96
CA ILE A 331 20.24 -5.99 17.85
C ILE A 331 19.75 -6.25 19.29
N ASN A 332 18.81 -7.18 19.49
CA ASN A 332 18.32 -7.57 20.82
C ASN A 332 19.21 -8.63 21.52
N GLY A 333 20.32 -9.03 20.90
CA GLY A 333 21.27 -10.01 21.43
C GLY A 333 20.96 -11.46 21.06
N LYS A 334 19.77 -11.78 20.54
CA LYS A 334 19.46 -13.14 20.08
C LYS A 334 20.32 -13.54 18.88
N THR A 335 20.72 -14.79 18.85
CA THR A 335 21.42 -15.42 17.74
C THR A 335 20.44 -16.06 16.76
N ILE A 336 20.67 -15.85 15.46
CA ILE A 336 19.87 -16.42 14.39
C ILE A 336 20.77 -17.26 13.47
N GLU A 337 20.46 -18.55 13.34
CA GLU A 337 20.98 -19.39 12.27
C GLU A 337 20.25 -19.07 10.97
N VAL A 338 21.02 -18.69 9.94
CA VAL A 338 20.51 -18.51 8.58
C VAL A 338 20.61 -19.86 7.88
N ASP A 339 19.51 -20.62 7.81
CA ASP A 339 19.46 -21.85 7.01
C ASP A 339 19.14 -21.53 5.53
N ASN A 340 18.26 -20.57 5.28
CA ASN A 340 17.86 -20.19 3.93
C ASN A 340 17.96 -18.68 3.72
N THR A 341 18.82 -18.24 2.78
CA THR A 341 19.01 -16.80 2.49
C THR A 341 17.85 -16.18 1.70
N ASP A 342 16.87 -16.98 1.25
CA ASP A 342 15.59 -16.55 0.67
C ASP A 342 14.51 -16.26 1.74
N ALA A 343 14.89 -16.38 3.02
CA ALA A 343 14.12 -15.92 4.16
C ALA A 343 14.78 -14.66 4.77
N GLU A 344 15.16 -13.72 3.90
CA GLU A 344 15.86 -12.47 4.21
C GLU A 344 14.96 -11.40 4.82
N GLY A 345 13.69 -11.35 4.39
CA GLY A 345 12.77 -10.28 4.79
C GLY A 345 12.60 -10.20 6.29
N ARG A 346 12.52 -11.35 6.95
CA ARG A 346 12.40 -11.41 8.42
C ARG A 346 13.70 -11.03 9.13
N LEU A 347 14.87 -11.22 8.50
CA LEU A 347 16.14 -10.75 9.04
C LEU A 347 16.21 -9.23 9.05
N ILE A 348 15.87 -8.57 7.94
CA ILE A 348 15.88 -7.09 7.91
C ILE A 348 14.82 -6.49 8.85
N LEU A 349 13.69 -7.19 9.00
CA LEU A 349 12.61 -6.78 9.91
C LEU A 349 12.98 -6.98 11.39
N ALA A 350 13.76 -8.01 11.74
CA ALA A 350 14.17 -8.27 13.12
C ALA A 350 14.85 -7.06 13.76
N ASP A 351 15.89 -6.52 13.11
CA ASP A 351 16.58 -5.32 13.63
C ASP A 351 15.67 -4.08 13.59
N THR A 352 14.81 -3.96 12.58
CA THR A 352 13.93 -2.80 12.40
C THR A 352 12.81 -2.75 13.43
N LEU A 353 12.17 -3.90 13.71
CA LEU A 353 11.13 -4.06 14.71
C LEU A 353 11.66 -3.76 16.11
N TRP A 354 12.85 -4.28 16.43
CA TRP A 354 13.45 -4.03 17.74
C TRP A 354 13.78 -2.55 17.90
N TYR A 355 14.49 -1.96 16.92
CA TYR A 355 14.81 -0.53 16.93
C TYR A 355 13.54 0.33 17.08
N GLY A 356 12.47 0.00 16.34
CA GLY A 356 11.22 0.73 16.38
C GLY A 356 10.50 0.64 17.72
N SER A 357 10.43 -0.55 18.30
CA SER A 357 9.76 -0.79 19.58
C SER A 357 10.59 -0.33 20.79
N SER A 358 11.92 -0.32 20.69
CA SER A 358 12.79 0.07 21.81
C SER A 358 13.08 1.55 21.90
N GLU A 359 13.23 2.26 20.78
CA GLU A 359 13.65 3.67 20.78
C GLU A 359 12.48 4.65 20.88
N PHE A 360 11.29 4.28 20.39
CA PHE A 360 10.18 5.21 20.21
C PHE A 360 9.01 5.03 21.18
N ASN A 361 9.07 4.01 22.06
CA ASN A 361 8.02 3.71 23.04
C ASN A 361 6.58 3.75 22.45
N PRO A 362 6.30 2.99 21.37
CA PRO A 362 5.03 3.07 20.68
C PRO A 362 3.89 2.46 21.47
N HIS A 363 2.66 2.92 21.26
CA HIS A 363 1.47 2.19 21.74
C HIS A 363 1.15 0.99 20.84
N THR A 364 1.59 1.03 19.57
CA THR A 364 1.28 0.00 18.56
C THR A 364 2.38 -0.07 17.52
N VAL A 365 2.78 -1.29 17.16
CA VAL A 365 3.71 -1.59 16.07
C VAL A 365 2.99 -2.43 15.03
N ILE A 366 3.02 -1.99 13.77
CA ILE A 366 2.49 -2.76 12.65
C ILE A 366 3.59 -2.90 11.61
N ASP A 367 4.02 -4.13 11.34
CA ASP A 367 4.90 -4.40 10.22
C ASP A 367 4.16 -4.95 9.01
N CYS A 368 4.64 -4.60 7.82
CA CYS A 368 4.06 -4.97 6.54
C CYS A 368 5.16 -5.53 5.63
N ALA A 369 4.93 -6.70 5.04
CA ALA A 369 5.94 -7.38 4.25
C ALA A 369 5.35 -8.33 3.21
N THR A 370 5.97 -8.39 2.04
CA THR A 370 5.87 -9.52 1.11
C THR A 370 6.73 -10.66 1.67
N LEU A 371 6.24 -11.37 2.69
CA LEU A 371 7.14 -12.18 3.52
C LEU A 371 7.19 -13.65 3.11
N THR A 372 6.05 -14.27 2.83
CA THR A 372 6.03 -15.72 2.63
C THR A 372 5.20 -16.15 1.42
N GLY A 373 5.79 -17.02 0.58
CA GLY A 373 5.02 -17.74 -0.44
C GLY A 373 3.93 -18.64 0.18
N ALA A 374 4.09 -19.04 1.44
CA ALA A 374 3.06 -19.78 2.19
C ALA A 374 1.76 -18.97 2.35
N MET A 375 1.84 -17.64 2.48
CA MET A 375 0.66 -16.79 2.57
C MET A 375 -0.13 -16.73 1.26
N ASP A 376 0.58 -16.64 0.12
CA ASP A 376 -0.05 -16.72 -1.20
C ASP A 376 -0.76 -18.07 -1.39
N VAL A 377 -0.12 -19.17 -1.01
CA VAL A 377 -0.75 -20.51 -1.06
C VAL A 377 -1.99 -20.59 -0.16
N ALA A 378 -1.97 -19.96 1.02
CA ALA A 378 -3.05 -20.04 1.99
C ALA A 378 -4.28 -19.18 1.63
N LEU A 379 -4.06 -17.93 1.18
CA LEU A 379 -5.13 -16.94 1.01
C LEU A 379 -5.28 -16.42 -0.42
N GLY A 380 -4.34 -16.75 -1.31
CA GLY A 380 -4.25 -16.23 -2.66
C GLY A 380 -4.19 -14.70 -2.70
N THR A 381 -4.77 -14.13 -3.75
CA THR A 381 -4.68 -12.69 -4.03
C THR A 381 -5.84 -11.86 -3.46
N ILE A 382 -6.70 -12.47 -2.64
CA ILE A 382 -7.94 -11.83 -2.16
C ILE A 382 -7.72 -11.20 -0.78
N TYR A 383 -7.25 -11.99 0.18
CA TYR A 383 -7.03 -11.57 1.56
C TYR A 383 -5.55 -11.42 1.86
N THR A 384 -5.19 -10.35 2.56
CA THR A 384 -3.88 -10.20 3.21
C THR A 384 -3.91 -10.93 4.55
N GLY A 385 -2.87 -11.69 4.88
CA GLY A 385 -2.79 -12.39 6.16
C GLY A 385 -2.30 -11.46 7.28
N VAL A 386 -2.93 -11.55 8.46
CA VAL A 386 -2.55 -10.75 9.63
C VAL A 386 -2.38 -11.66 10.84
N PHE A 387 -1.24 -11.51 11.51
CA PHE A 387 -0.96 -12.09 12.82
C PHE A 387 -0.96 -10.95 13.83
N SER A 388 -1.53 -11.15 15.01
CA SER A 388 -1.63 -10.10 16.03
C SER A 388 -1.55 -10.70 17.42
N THR A 389 -0.80 -10.04 18.31
CA THR A 389 -0.79 -10.34 19.75
C THR A 389 -1.99 -9.75 20.48
N SER A 390 -2.84 -8.97 19.79
CA SER A 390 -3.96 -8.26 20.38
C SER A 390 -5.24 -8.44 19.57
N ASP A 391 -6.30 -8.89 20.23
CA ASP A 391 -7.64 -9.01 19.65
C ASP A 391 -8.22 -7.65 19.25
N THR A 392 -7.98 -6.61 20.06
CA THR A 392 -8.45 -5.25 19.76
C THR A 392 -7.76 -4.70 18.51
N LEU A 393 -6.43 -4.86 18.41
CA LEU A 393 -5.68 -4.46 17.22
C LEU A 393 -6.14 -5.21 15.97
N TRP A 394 -6.39 -6.52 16.07
CA TRP A 394 -6.95 -7.30 14.97
C TRP A 394 -8.32 -6.74 14.54
N ASN A 395 -9.23 -6.49 15.48
CA ASN A 395 -10.57 -6.00 15.15
C ASN A 395 -10.55 -4.61 14.50
N GLU A 396 -9.68 -3.71 14.96
CA GLU A 396 -9.46 -2.39 14.36
C GLU A 396 -8.93 -2.50 12.92
N LEU A 397 -7.92 -3.34 12.70
CA LEU A 397 -7.38 -3.59 11.36
C LEU A 397 -8.43 -4.22 10.44
N HIS A 398 -9.14 -5.24 10.92
CA HIS A 398 -10.19 -5.90 10.17
C HIS A 398 -11.30 -4.91 9.75
N ALA A 399 -11.73 -4.03 10.66
CA ALA A 399 -12.71 -2.99 10.35
C ALA A 399 -12.21 -2.02 9.26
N ALA A 400 -10.95 -1.57 9.37
CA ALA A 400 -10.34 -0.70 8.36
C ALA A 400 -10.20 -1.39 6.99
N GLY A 401 -9.80 -2.66 6.97
CA GLY A 401 -9.70 -3.47 5.76
C GLY A 401 -11.06 -3.71 5.08
N LEU A 402 -12.14 -3.87 5.86
CA LEU A 402 -13.50 -3.98 5.33
C LEU A 402 -13.98 -2.65 4.73
N ALA A 403 -13.74 -1.52 5.40
CA ALA A 403 -14.15 -0.20 4.93
C ALA A 403 -13.51 0.15 3.58
N GLU A 404 -12.23 -0.14 3.42
CA GLU A 404 -11.48 0.20 2.21
C GLU A 404 -11.47 -0.90 1.13
N HIS A 405 -12.06 -2.06 1.41
CA HIS A 405 -11.99 -3.26 0.57
C HIS A 405 -10.57 -3.84 0.42
N ASP A 406 -9.64 -3.44 1.28
CA ASP A 406 -8.32 -4.03 1.46
C ASP A 406 -8.38 -5.08 2.58
N ARG A 407 -9.05 -6.19 2.29
CA ARG A 407 -9.48 -7.16 3.29
C ARG A 407 -8.33 -7.95 3.92
N PHE A 408 -8.39 -8.07 5.24
CA PHE A 408 -7.48 -8.88 6.05
C PHE A 408 -8.14 -10.19 6.51
N TRP A 409 -7.31 -11.19 6.77
CA TRP A 409 -7.70 -12.45 7.41
C TRP A 409 -6.77 -12.76 8.57
N ARG A 410 -7.33 -13.14 9.74
CA ARG A 410 -6.53 -13.44 10.92
C ARG A 410 -5.92 -14.83 10.79
N MET A 411 -4.61 -14.88 10.95
CA MET A 411 -3.83 -16.11 10.95
C MET A 411 -3.44 -16.48 12.40
N PRO A 412 -3.29 -17.78 12.70
CA PRO A 412 -2.94 -18.22 14.06
C PRO A 412 -1.49 -17.86 14.41
N LEU A 413 -1.28 -17.31 15.61
CA LEU A 413 0.02 -16.97 16.17
C LEU A 413 0.17 -17.72 17.50
N ASP A 414 0.71 -18.94 17.44
CA ASP A 414 0.74 -19.89 18.55
C ASP A 414 2.17 -20.40 18.78
N GLU A 415 2.63 -20.46 20.03
CA GLU A 415 3.98 -20.93 20.37
C GLU A 415 4.18 -22.43 20.06
N ALA A 416 3.12 -23.20 19.83
CA ALA A 416 3.22 -24.58 19.36
C ALA A 416 3.92 -24.71 17.98
N TYR A 417 4.01 -23.62 17.21
CA TYR A 417 4.85 -23.59 15.99
C TYR A 417 6.33 -23.39 16.30
N GLY A 418 6.67 -22.88 17.48
CA GLY A 418 8.01 -22.51 17.94
C GLY A 418 9.10 -23.58 17.75
N PRO A 419 8.86 -24.86 18.09
CA PRO A 419 9.87 -25.91 17.91
C PRO A 419 10.44 -26.01 16.47
N GLN A 420 9.70 -25.56 15.46
CA GLN A 420 10.17 -25.53 14.07
C GLN A 420 11.31 -24.52 13.84
N ILE A 421 11.37 -23.45 14.64
CA ILE A 421 12.38 -22.39 14.55
C ILE A 421 13.34 -22.35 15.75
N TYR A 422 13.12 -23.16 16.80
CA TYR A 422 13.98 -23.22 17.99
C TYR A 422 14.99 -24.39 17.98
N SER A 423 14.91 -25.28 16.99
CA SER A 423 15.65 -26.56 16.97
C SER A 423 17.11 -26.46 16.47
N SER A 424 17.62 -25.25 16.32
CA SER A 424 18.91 -24.93 15.72
C SER A 424 20.03 -24.84 16.77
N ASN A 425 21.29 -24.61 16.34
CA ASN A 425 22.39 -24.33 17.28
C ASN A 425 22.45 -22.85 17.72
N ALA A 426 21.50 -22.03 17.27
CA ALA A 426 21.28 -20.65 17.68
C ALA A 426 19.91 -20.51 18.38
N ASP A 427 19.64 -19.34 18.97
CA ASP A 427 18.36 -19.07 19.64
C ASP A 427 17.16 -19.22 18.69
N LEU A 428 17.35 -18.89 17.40
CA LEU A 428 16.35 -19.00 16.35
C LEU A 428 16.97 -19.49 15.03
N CYS A 429 16.23 -20.28 14.27
CA CYS A 429 16.47 -20.50 12.84
C CYS A 429 15.59 -19.55 12.02
N ASN A 430 16.13 -18.96 10.95
CA ASN A 430 15.37 -18.05 10.10
C ASN A 430 14.29 -18.75 9.25
N THR A 431 14.14 -20.08 9.32
CA THR A 431 13.07 -20.83 8.66
C THR A 431 12.54 -21.94 9.56
N GLY A 432 11.22 -22.20 9.47
CA GLY A 432 10.57 -23.33 10.13
C GLY A 432 10.26 -24.49 9.17
N GLY A 433 10.76 -24.41 7.93
CA GLY A 433 10.43 -25.36 6.87
C GLY A 433 9.11 -25.05 6.15
N ARG A 434 8.61 -26.03 5.39
CA ARG A 434 7.48 -25.85 4.45
C ARG A 434 6.14 -25.68 5.14
N SER A 435 5.86 -26.50 6.16
CA SER A 435 4.56 -26.51 6.84
C SER A 435 4.41 -25.26 7.70
N ALA A 436 3.24 -24.61 7.64
CA ALA A 436 2.95 -23.41 8.44
C ALA A 436 4.00 -22.29 8.31
N GLY A 437 4.67 -22.17 7.14
CA GLY A 437 5.77 -21.22 6.93
C GLY A 437 5.42 -19.75 7.21
N SER A 438 4.17 -19.35 7.01
CA SER A 438 3.68 -18.01 7.36
C SER A 438 3.56 -17.83 8.88
N CYS A 439 3.12 -18.86 9.62
CA CYS A 439 2.98 -18.80 11.08
C CYS A 439 4.35 -18.77 11.77
N THR A 440 5.29 -19.61 11.32
CA THR A 440 6.65 -19.62 11.86
C THR A 440 7.42 -18.34 11.51
N ALA A 441 7.19 -17.74 10.34
CA ALA A 441 7.74 -16.42 10.01
C ALA A 441 7.21 -15.32 10.94
N ALA A 442 5.90 -15.30 11.21
CA ALA A 442 5.32 -14.36 12.17
C ALA A 442 5.86 -14.57 13.59
N LEU A 443 6.00 -15.83 14.02
CA LEU A 443 6.56 -16.16 15.34
C LEU A 443 8.04 -15.74 15.48
N PHE A 444 8.82 -15.90 14.40
CA PHE A 444 10.18 -15.35 14.32
C PHE A 444 10.17 -13.83 14.55
N LEU A 445 9.28 -13.08 13.87
CA LEU A 445 9.19 -11.62 14.03
C LEU A 445 8.74 -11.19 15.43
N LYS A 446 7.80 -11.92 16.05
CA LYS A 446 7.33 -11.68 17.44
C LYS A 446 8.51 -11.57 18.42
N SER A 447 9.56 -12.36 18.23
CA SER A 447 10.78 -12.36 19.07
C SER A 447 11.57 -11.05 19.07
N PHE A 448 11.28 -10.13 18.15
CA PHE A 448 12.00 -8.87 17.97
C PHE A 448 11.15 -7.63 18.25
N VAL A 449 9.99 -7.78 18.89
CA VAL A 449 9.16 -6.64 19.31
C VAL A 449 9.26 -6.48 20.82
N LYS A 450 9.88 -5.40 21.28
CA LYS A 450 9.99 -5.09 22.71
C LYS A 450 8.65 -4.61 23.26
N GLY A 451 8.26 -5.09 24.44
CA GLY A 451 7.09 -4.59 25.18
C GLY A 451 5.76 -5.25 24.82
N ILE A 452 5.76 -6.30 24.00
CA ILE A 452 4.60 -7.20 23.89
C ILE A 452 4.51 -8.07 25.15
N ALA A 453 3.30 -8.49 25.55
CA ALA A 453 3.13 -9.43 26.65
C ALA A 453 3.76 -10.79 26.29
N SER A 454 4.48 -11.35 27.24
CA SER A 454 4.85 -12.77 27.27
C SER A 454 3.73 -13.60 27.88
N ASP A 455 3.76 -14.92 27.64
CA ASP A 455 2.76 -15.84 28.19
C ASP A 455 2.79 -15.90 29.73
N ASP A 456 3.87 -15.40 30.34
CA ASP A 456 4.11 -15.36 31.78
C ASP A 456 3.83 -13.97 32.41
N ASP A 457 3.44 -12.96 31.63
CA ASP A 457 3.17 -11.61 32.16
C ASP A 457 1.75 -11.51 32.77
N GLU A 458 1.66 -11.20 34.07
CA GLU A 458 0.38 -10.94 34.76
C GLU A 458 -0.20 -9.53 34.48
N GLY A 459 0.30 -8.81 33.47
CA GLY A 459 -0.09 -7.43 33.15
C GLY A 459 -0.35 -7.17 31.66
N ASP A 460 -0.99 -6.04 31.35
CA ASP A 460 -1.26 -5.64 29.96
C ASP A 460 0.04 -5.33 29.21
N ALA A 461 0.15 -5.84 27.97
CA ALA A 461 1.25 -5.53 27.06
C ALA A 461 1.39 -4.00 26.88
N ALA A 462 2.60 -3.46 27.07
CA ALA A 462 2.88 -2.06 26.79
C ALA A 462 2.73 -1.72 25.30
N VAL A 463 2.92 -2.71 24.41
CA VAL A 463 2.87 -2.57 22.96
C VAL A 463 1.93 -3.62 22.35
N ARG A 464 0.97 -3.17 21.54
CA ARG A 464 0.20 -4.07 20.65
C ARG A 464 0.96 -4.26 19.33
N TRP A 465 1.08 -5.49 18.85
CA TRP A 465 1.80 -5.77 17.60
C TRP A 465 0.96 -6.57 16.61
N ALA A 466 1.09 -6.21 15.34
CA ALA A 466 0.59 -7.01 14.23
C ALA A 466 1.61 -7.12 13.09
N HIS A 467 1.73 -8.32 12.53
CA HIS A 467 2.43 -8.60 11.28
C HIS A 467 1.41 -8.75 10.15
N VAL A 468 1.62 -8.02 9.06
CA VAL A 468 0.76 -8.00 7.87
C VAL A 468 1.54 -8.58 6.67
N ASP A 469 1.26 -9.85 6.34
CA ASP A 469 1.89 -10.54 5.21
C ASP A 469 1.06 -10.31 3.93
N ILE A 470 1.64 -9.51 3.03
CA ILE A 470 1.01 -9.06 1.78
C ILE A 470 1.52 -9.83 0.56
N ALA A 471 2.28 -10.92 0.74
CA ALA A 471 2.87 -11.66 -0.38
C ALA A 471 1.84 -12.08 -1.43
N GLY A 472 0.69 -12.62 -1.02
CA GLY A 472 -0.38 -13.00 -1.95
C GLY A 472 -1.09 -11.82 -2.61
N THR A 473 -1.15 -10.67 -1.93
CA THR A 473 -1.89 -9.49 -2.42
C THR A 473 -0.99 -8.43 -3.06
N MET A 474 0.32 -8.68 -3.18
CA MET A 474 1.29 -7.74 -3.74
C MET A 474 1.00 -7.41 -5.21
N ASP A 475 0.57 -8.41 -5.98
CA ASP A 475 0.16 -8.28 -7.38
C ASP A 475 -1.21 -8.93 -7.62
N THR A 476 -1.78 -8.62 -8.78
CA THR A 476 -2.95 -9.34 -9.27
C THR A 476 -2.73 -9.78 -10.71
N PRO A 477 -2.98 -11.06 -11.03
CA PRO A 477 -2.87 -11.56 -12.39
C PRO A 477 -4.03 -11.09 -13.28
N ARG A 478 -5.12 -10.57 -12.70
CA ARG A 478 -6.33 -10.13 -13.40
C ARG A 478 -6.67 -8.69 -13.04
N GLY A 479 -7.00 -7.90 -14.05
CA GLY A 479 -7.56 -6.57 -13.86
C GLY A 479 -9.04 -6.64 -13.47
N ASP A 480 -9.51 -5.59 -12.81
CA ASP A 480 -10.91 -5.35 -12.49
C ASP A 480 -11.29 -3.88 -12.74
N ALA A 481 -12.39 -3.43 -12.12
CA ALA A 481 -12.92 -2.09 -12.29
C ALA A 481 -11.92 -0.95 -12.03
N TYR A 482 -11.02 -1.09 -11.06
CA TYR A 482 -10.08 -0.02 -10.68
C TYR A 482 -8.66 -0.49 -10.33
N GLN A 483 -8.40 -1.79 -10.42
CA GLN A 483 -7.06 -2.37 -10.35
C GLN A 483 -6.74 -3.04 -11.69
N GLU A 484 -5.71 -2.56 -12.40
CA GLU A 484 -5.20 -3.26 -13.58
C GLU A 484 -4.34 -4.47 -13.17
N LYS A 485 -4.04 -5.37 -14.11
CA LYS A 485 -3.05 -6.42 -13.89
C LYS A 485 -1.70 -5.79 -13.51
N GLY A 486 -1.06 -6.30 -12.46
CA GLY A 486 0.20 -5.78 -11.94
C GLY A 486 0.16 -5.60 -10.42
N MET A 487 1.07 -4.78 -9.91
CA MET A 487 1.19 -4.51 -8.48
C MET A 487 -0.03 -3.77 -7.96
N THR A 488 -0.48 -4.14 -6.76
CA THR A 488 -1.74 -3.64 -6.20
C THR A 488 -1.56 -2.37 -5.35
N GLY A 489 -0.35 -2.19 -4.80
CA GLY A 489 -0.05 -1.15 -3.81
C GLY A 489 -0.79 -1.33 -2.48
N ARG A 490 -1.41 -2.49 -2.24
CA ARG A 490 -2.15 -2.79 -1.01
C ARG A 490 -1.18 -3.03 0.16
N PRO A 491 -1.59 -2.75 1.41
CA PRO A 491 -2.92 -2.33 1.85
C PRO A 491 -2.96 -0.85 2.29
N VAL A 492 -2.40 0.07 1.49
CA VAL A 492 -2.26 1.49 1.84
C VAL A 492 -3.55 2.10 2.40
N ARG A 493 -4.68 1.94 1.70
CA ARG A 493 -5.93 2.58 2.13
C ARG A 493 -6.42 2.05 3.48
N ALA A 494 -6.28 0.75 3.74
CA ALA A 494 -6.61 0.19 5.06
C ALA A 494 -5.72 0.73 6.18
N PHE A 495 -4.42 0.96 5.93
CA PHE A 495 -3.54 1.58 6.94
C PHE A 495 -3.90 3.04 7.24
N VAL A 496 -4.29 3.81 6.21
CA VAL A 496 -4.77 5.18 6.40
C VAL A 496 -6.07 5.18 7.19
N GLU A 497 -7.00 4.30 6.85
CA GLU A 497 -8.28 4.17 7.56
C GLU A 497 -8.11 3.70 9.01
N PHE A 498 -7.18 2.76 9.26
CA PHE A 498 -6.82 2.33 10.61
C PHE A 498 -6.31 3.52 11.44
N ALA A 499 -5.35 4.29 10.91
CA ALA A 499 -4.80 5.46 11.60
C ALA A 499 -5.87 6.53 11.86
N ARG A 500 -6.78 6.75 10.91
CA ARG A 500 -7.91 7.70 11.04
C ARG A 500 -8.86 7.30 12.18
N ARG A 501 -9.26 6.03 12.23
CA ARG A 501 -10.11 5.49 13.31
C ARG A 501 -9.41 5.58 14.66
N LEU A 502 -8.12 5.25 14.71
CA LEU A 502 -7.32 5.33 15.91
C LEU A 502 -7.17 6.77 16.43
N SER A 503 -7.12 7.76 15.52
CA SER A 503 -7.06 9.19 15.88
C SER A 503 -8.42 9.81 16.22
N GLY A 504 -9.48 9.00 16.42
CA GLY A 504 -10.81 9.45 16.80
C GLY A 504 -11.74 9.82 15.63
N GLY A 505 -11.33 9.58 14.38
CA GLY A 505 -12.21 9.75 13.21
C GLY A 505 -13.28 8.65 13.19
N LYS A 506 -14.55 9.02 12.97
CA LYS A 506 -15.68 8.08 12.94
C LYS A 506 -15.87 7.42 11.58
#